data_AF-E5XRX4-F1
#
_entry.id   AF-E5XRX4-F1
#
_cell.length_a   1.000
_cell.length_b   1.000
_cell.length_c   1.000
_cell.angle_alpha   90.00
_cell.angle_beta   90.00
_cell.angle_gamma   90.00
#
_symmetry.space_group_name_H-M   'P 1'
#
loop_
_entity.id
_entity.type
_entity.pdbx_description
1 polymer ?
#
loop_
_entity_poly.entity_id
_entity_poly.type
_entity_poly.pdbx_seq_one_letter_code
_entity_poly.pdbx_strand_id
1 'polypeptide(L)'
;MSKHPVLAGLFSEIQQLTERNEFLERENAELKAAKKTANRKKLSRAEATQIRRLRRAGNSLAEIAGMFDINPATASRIARNIYHK
;
A
#
# COMPACT_ATOMS: atom_id res chain seq x y z
N MET A 1 -9.41 -19.06 53.06
CA MET A 1 -8.77 -18.18 52.06
C MET A 1 -8.49 -19.00 50.80
N SER A 2 -9.48 -19.18 49.92
CA SER A 2 -9.28 -19.86 48.64
C SER A 2 -8.55 -18.91 47.70
N LYS A 3 -7.26 -19.15 47.49
CA LYS A 3 -6.55 -18.56 46.35
C LYS A 3 -7.26 -19.07 45.11
N HIS A 4 -7.78 -18.19 44.25
CA HIS A 4 -8.48 -18.56 43.01
C HIS A 4 -7.45 -18.66 41.87
N PRO A 5 -6.83 -19.83 41.64
CA PRO A 5 -5.79 -20.01 40.61
C PRO A 5 -6.30 -19.67 39.21
N VAL A 6 -7.59 -19.86 38.96
CA VAL A 6 -8.25 -19.54 37.69
C VAL A 6 -8.23 -18.03 37.43
N LEU A 7 -8.49 -17.20 38.44
CA LEU A 7 -8.42 -15.74 38.28
C LEU A 7 -7.00 -15.30 37.97
N ALA A 8 -6.00 -15.85 38.66
CA ALA A 8 -4.60 -15.55 38.40
C ALA A 8 -4.16 -15.94 36.98
N GLY A 9 -4.63 -17.09 36.48
CA GLY A 9 -4.39 -17.53 35.09
C GLY A 9 -5.01 -16.58 34.07
N LEU A 10 -6.28 -16.18 34.27
CA LEU A 10 -6.97 -15.23 33.40
C LEU A 10 -6.28 -13.86 33.39
N PHE A 11 -5.81 -13.37 34.55
CA PHE A 11 -5.05 -12.12 34.61
C PHE A 11 -3.74 -12.20 33.82
N SER A 12 -3.01 -13.31 33.93
CA SER A 12 -1.77 -13.52 33.15
C SER A 12 -2.05 -13.57 31.65
N GLU A 13 -3.14 -14.22 31.24
CA GLU A 13 -3.52 -14.32 29.83
C GLU A 13 -3.94 -12.96 29.26
N ILE A 14 -4.75 -12.19 30.01
CA ILE A 14 -5.10 -10.82 29.63
C ILE A 14 -3.85 -9.96 29.48
N GLN A 15 -2.89 -10.09 30.40
CA GLN A 15 -1.65 -9.33 30.33
C GLN A 15 -0.84 -9.68 29.07
N GLN A 16 -0.67 -10.98 28.77
CA GLN A 16 0.06 -11.43 27.57
C GLN A 16 -0.64 -10.97 26.28
N LEU A 17 -1.98 -11.03 26.24
CA LEU A 17 -2.75 -10.56 25.09
C LEU A 17 -2.64 -9.05 24.90
N THR A 18 -2.65 -8.28 25.98
CA THR A 18 -2.42 -6.83 25.93
C THR A 18 -1.04 -6.52 25.38
N GLU A 19 0.02 -7.12 25.94
CA GLU A 19 1.40 -6.92 25.48
C GLU A 19 1.57 -7.30 24.00
N ARG A 20 0.94 -8.40 23.57
CA ARG A 20 0.95 -8.84 22.17
C ARG A 20 0.22 -7.87 21.25
N ASN A 21 -0.93 -7.34 21.68
CA ASN A 21 -1.68 -6.35 20.91
C ASN A 21 -0.88 -5.06 20.76
N GLU A 22 -0.29 -4.54 21.83
CA GLU A 22 0.55 -3.34 21.79
C GLU A 22 1.75 -3.52 20.85
N PHE A 23 2.36 -4.71 20.85
CA PHE A 23 3.42 -5.04 19.90
C PHE A 23 2.91 -5.01 18.44
N LEU A 24 1.80 -5.71 18.17
CA LEU A 24 1.23 -5.80 16.82
C LEU A 24 0.74 -4.45 16.30
N GLU A 25 0.23 -3.58 17.16
CA GLU A 25 -0.18 -2.23 16.79
C GLU A 25 1.03 -1.37 16.38
N ARG A 26 2.14 -1.46 17.12
CA ARG A 26 3.40 -0.80 16.76
C ARG A 26 3.95 -1.30 15.44
N GLU A 27 4.07 -2.63 15.27
CA GLU A 27 4.56 -3.23 14.03
C GLU A 27 3.67 -2.84 12.84
N ASN A 28 2.35 -2.85 13.00
CA ASN A 28 1.43 -2.40 11.97
C ASN A 28 1.62 -0.91 11.62
N ALA A 29 1.86 -0.05 12.61
CA ALA A 29 2.11 1.36 12.37
C ALA A 29 3.40 1.56 11.57
N GLU A 30 4.47 0.86 11.93
CA GLU A 30 5.76 0.89 11.24
C GLU A 30 5.65 0.38 9.79
N LEU A 31 5.01 -0.77 9.58
CA LEU A 31 4.78 -1.33 8.24
C LEU A 31 3.93 -0.40 7.37
N LYS A 32 2.89 0.23 7.94
CA LYS A 32 2.08 1.23 7.23
C LYS A 32 2.91 2.46 6.87
N ALA A 33 3.80 2.92 7.75
CA ALA A 33 4.69 4.04 7.46
C ALA A 33 5.69 3.70 6.35
N ALA A 34 6.33 2.53 6.42
CA ALA A 34 7.26 2.04 5.39
C ALA A 34 6.57 1.84 4.03
N LYS A 35 5.32 1.36 4.00
CA LYS A 35 4.56 1.21 2.77
C LYS A 35 4.21 2.55 2.11
N LYS A 36 4.02 3.63 2.90
CA LYS A 36 3.76 4.97 2.34
C LYS A 36 4.98 5.52 1.61
N THR A 37 6.20 5.24 2.06
CA THR A 37 7.44 5.68 1.40
C THR A 37 7.75 4.83 0.17
N ALA A 38 7.45 3.53 0.21
CA ALA A 38 7.65 2.61 -0.92
C ALA A 38 6.66 2.82 -2.09
N ASN A 39 5.44 3.31 -1.84
CA ASN A 39 4.41 3.55 -2.87
C ASN A 39 4.61 4.84 -3.68
N ARG A 40 5.85 5.31 -3.83
CA ARG A 40 6.12 6.45 -4.72
C ARG A 40 5.81 6.00 -6.15
N LYS A 41 4.81 6.64 -6.76
CA LYS A 41 4.41 6.36 -8.14
C LYS A 41 5.64 6.54 -9.05
N LYS A 42 6.00 5.49 -9.81
CA LYS A 42 7.14 5.50 -10.76
C LYS A 42 7.08 6.68 -11.72
N LEU A 43 5.86 7.07 -12.11
CA LEU A 43 5.63 8.18 -13.03
C LEU A 43 5.09 9.40 -12.28
N SER A 44 5.68 10.56 -12.57
CA SER A 44 5.21 11.87 -12.16
C SER A 44 3.86 12.23 -12.79
N ARG A 45 3.25 13.32 -12.30
CA ARG A 45 2.01 13.87 -12.89
C ARG A 45 2.24 14.39 -14.32
N ALA A 46 3.43 14.90 -14.62
CA ALA A 46 3.81 15.38 -15.94
C ALA A 46 3.89 14.22 -16.95
N GLU A 47 4.58 13.14 -16.59
CA GLU A 47 4.68 11.93 -17.43
C GLU A 47 3.30 11.30 -17.66
N ALA A 48 2.46 11.22 -16.63
CA ALA A 48 1.09 10.75 -16.78
C ALA A 48 0.25 11.62 -17.74
N THR A 49 0.51 12.93 -17.78
CA THR A 49 -0.13 13.85 -18.73
C THR A 49 0.36 13.62 -20.15
N GLN A 50 1.66 13.38 -20.32
CA GLN A 50 2.24 13.06 -21.61
C GLN A 50 1.71 11.73 -22.16
N ILE A 51 1.60 10.69 -21.33
CA ILE A 51 0.97 9.41 -21.69
C ILE A 51 -0.46 9.61 -22.18
N ARG A 52 -1.27 10.44 -21.49
CA ARG A 52 -2.63 10.76 -21.94
C ARG A 52 -2.63 11.50 -23.27
N ARG A 53 -1.67 12.39 -23.51
CA ARG A 53 -1.54 13.10 -24.80
C ARG A 53 -1.21 12.14 -25.93
N LEU A 54 -0.24 11.24 -25.73
CA LEU A 54 0.14 10.23 -26.72
C LEU A 54 -1.03 9.30 -27.04
N ARG A 55 -1.80 8.89 -26.02
CA ARG A 55 -3.00 8.08 -26.23
C ARG A 55 -4.05 8.81 -27.06
N ARG A 56 -4.27 10.11 -26.80
CA ARG A 56 -5.18 10.94 -27.61
C ARG A 56 -4.68 11.15 -29.05
N ALA A 57 -3.36 11.14 -29.24
CA ALA A 57 -2.74 11.22 -30.56
C ALA A 57 -2.79 9.89 -31.35
N GLY A 58 -3.44 8.84 -30.81
CA GLY A 58 -3.67 7.57 -31.51
C GLY A 58 -2.69 6.46 -31.17
N ASN A 59 -1.66 6.72 -30.36
CA ASN A 59 -0.68 5.69 -29.98
C ASN A 59 -1.35 4.56 -29.18
N SER A 60 -0.91 3.33 -29.44
CA SER A 60 -1.38 2.15 -28.72
C SER A 60 -0.84 2.14 -27.29
N LEU A 61 -1.53 1.41 -26.40
CA LEU A 61 -1.06 1.23 -25.02
C LEU A 61 0.25 0.44 -24.94
N ALA A 62 0.52 -0.43 -25.92
CA ALA A 62 1.75 -1.20 -26.00
C ALA A 62 2.96 -0.32 -26.37
N GLU A 63 2.80 0.57 -27.36
CA GLU A 63 3.85 1.53 -27.74
C GLU A 63 4.16 2.48 -26.60
N ILE A 64 3.12 3.06 -25.99
CA ILE A 64 3.26 3.95 -24.84
C ILE A 64 3.94 3.22 -23.66
N ALA A 65 3.60 1.95 -23.42
CA ALA A 65 4.23 1.14 -22.39
C ALA A 65 5.74 0.97 -22.64
N GLY A 66 6.13 0.69 -23.88
CA GLY A 66 7.54 0.61 -24.29
C GLY A 66 8.28 1.94 -24.12
N MET A 67 7.68 3.06 -24.51
CA MET A 67 8.30 4.40 -24.41
C MET A 67 8.62 4.82 -22.97
N PHE A 68 7.82 4.37 -22.00
CA PHE A 68 7.96 4.77 -20.58
C PHE A 68 8.49 3.65 -19.69
N ASP A 69 8.88 2.50 -20.25
CA ASP A 69 9.28 1.31 -19.50
C ASP A 69 8.26 0.96 -18.39
N ILE A 70 6.98 0.84 -18.79
CA ILE A 70 5.89 0.48 -17.88
C ILE A 70 5.07 -0.67 -18.44
N ASN A 71 4.35 -1.37 -17.56
CA ASN A 71 3.37 -2.36 -17.99
C ASN A 71 2.22 -1.69 -18.77
N PRO A 72 1.70 -2.29 -19.87
CA PRO A 72 0.51 -1.80 -20.58
C PRO A 72 -0.72 -1.57 -19.69
N ALA A 73 -0.89 -2.36 -18.62
CA ALA A 73 -1.93 -2.13 -17.62
C ALA A 73 -1.74 -0.80 -16.86
N THR A 74 -0.49 -0.42 -16.56
CA THR A 74 -0.16 0.89 -15.98
C THR A 74 -0.48 2.01 -16.95
N ALA A 75 -0.12 1.86 -18.24
CA ALA A 75 -0.49 2.82 -19.28
C ALA A 75 -2.03 2.97 -19.37
N SER A 76 -2.77 1.86 -19.30
CA SER A 76 -4.24 1.87 -19.26
C SER A 76 -4.79 2.61 -18.03
N ARG A 77 -4.23 2.38 -16.84
CA ARG A 77 -4.62 3.10 -15.62
C ARG A 77 -4.37 4.61 -15.72
N ILE A 78 -3.28 5.01 -16.39
CA ILE A 78 -2.95 6.42 -16.60
C ILE A 78 -3.89 7.06 -17.62
N ALA A 79 -4.18 6.36 -18.72
CA ALA A 79 -5.13 6.80 -19.74
C ALA A 79 -6.54 7.00 -19.15
N ARG A 80 -6.97 6.12 -18.24
CA ARG A 80 -8.25 6.22 -17.49
C ARG A 80 -8.22 7.19 -16.31
N ASN A 81 -7.12 7.89 -16.08
CA ASN A 81 -6.94 8.85 -14.98
C ASN A 81 -7.14 8.25 -13.56
N ILE A 82 -6.76 6.98 -13.36
CA ILE A 82 -6.86 6.27 -12.07
C ILE A 82 -5.49 5.92 -11.47
N TYR A 83 -4.40 6.31 -12.12
CA TYR A 83 -3.03 6.10 -11.61
C TYR A 83 -2.65 7.12 -10.55
N HIS A 84 -3.07 8.38 -10.71
CA HIS A 84 -2.72 9.49 -9.80
C HIS A 84 -3.80 9.88 -8.78
N LYS A 85 -4.99 9.27 -8.85
CA LYS A 85 -5.95 9.28 -7.73
C LYS A 85 -5.35 8.58 -6.52
#